data_AF-A0A942B857-F1
#
_entry.id   AF-A0A942B857-F1
#
_cell.length_a   1.000
_cell.length_b   1.000
_cell.length_c   1.000
_cell.angle_alpha   90.00
_cell.angle_beta   90.00
_cell.angle_gamma   90.00
#
_symmetry.space_group_name_H-M   'P 1'
#
loop_
_entity.id
_entity.type
_entity.pdbx_description
1 polymer ?
#
loop_
_entity_poly.entity_id
_entity_poly.type
_entity_poly.pdbx_seq_one_letter_code
_entity_poly.pdbx_strand_id
1 'polypeptide(L)'
;MPKIQLNLLGKLTPWTKTPNLVIDKLMPTLKDSELRILLILLRSTVGWNREGLPVRLTYRMLQARSGRASEAVARALHSLENQGFIHISRPKTEEFIRKAKELDAKSEVHI
;
A
#
# COMPACT_ATOMS: atom_id res chain seq x y z
N MET A 1 -22.91 -11.05 -27.77
CA MET A 1 -21.79 -10.86 -26.83
C MET A 1 -20.73 -9.99 -27.51
N PRO A 2 -20.27 -8.89 -26.89
CA PRO A 2 -19.19 -8.09 -27.47
C PRO A 2 -17.90 -8.90 -27.52
N LYS A 3 -17.18 -8.84 -28.65
CA LYS A 3 -15.82 -9.36 -28.76
C LYS A 3 -14.88 -8.23 -28.37
N ILE A 4 -14.21 -8.36 -27.22
CA ILE A 4 -13.29 -7.35 -26.71
C ILE A 4 -11.87 -7.89 -26.87
N GLN A 5 -10.99 -7.10 -27.49
CA GLN A 5 -9.57 -7.41 -27.62
C GLN A 5 -8.75 -6.47 -26.75
N LEU A 6 -7.79 -7.03 -26.02
CA LEU A 6 -6.85 -6.25 -25.24
C LEU A 6 -5.74 -5.70 -26.15
N ASN A 7 -5.68 -4.38 -26.29
CA ASN A 7 -4.67 -3.68 -27.10
C ASN A 7 -3.56 -3.05 -26.24
N LEU A 8 -3.29 -3.59 -25.06
CA LEU A 8 -2.07 -3.25 -24.33
C LEU A 8 -0.87 -3.85 -25.09
N LEU A 9 0.16 -3.03 -25.36
CA LEU A 9 1.39 -3.41 -26.08
C LEU A 9 2.21 -4.43 -25.26
N GLY A 10 1.66 -5.64 -25.08
CA GLY A 10 2.06 -6.62 -24.07
C GLY A 10 3.41 -7.30 -24.30
N LYS A 11 4.13 -6.95 -25.36
CA LYS A 11 5.51 -7.42 -25.59
C LYS A 11 6.59 -6.41 -25.19
N LEU A 12 6.26 -5.12 -25.09
CA LEU A 12 7.25 -4.07 -24.82
C LEU A 12 7.18 -3.52 -23.39
N THR A 13 6.10 -3.79 -22.65
CA THR A 13 5.92 -3.29 -21.28
C THR A 13 5.94 -4.43 -20.26
N PRO A 14 6.74 -4.30 -19.18
CA PRO A 14 6.71 -5.24 -18.07
C PRO A 14 5.32 -5.29 -17.44
N TRP A 15 4.88 -6.50 -17.12
CA TRP A 15 3.59 -6.75 -16.46
C TRP A 15 3.81 -7.42 -15.12
N THR A 16 2.79 -7.36 -14.26
CA THR A 16 2.82 -8.04 -12.96
C THR A 16 1.70 -9.07 -12.90
N LYS A 17 2.08 -10.30 -12.55
CA LYS A 17 1.11 -11.36 -12.27
C LYS A 17 0.22 -10.94 -11.10
N THR A 18 -1.08 -11.07 -11.28
CA THR A 18 -2.08 -10.81 -10.23
C THR A 18 -2.72 -12.15 -9.84
N PRO A 19 -2.82 -12.49 -8.54
CA PRO A 19 -3.50 -13.71 -8.13
C PRO A 19 -4.96 -13.72 -8.59
N ASN A 20 -5.43 -14.84 -9.13
CA ASN A 20 -6.82 -14.98 -9.58
C ASN A 20 -7.84 -14.67 -8.48
N LEU A 21 -7.52 -15.00 -7.21
CA LEU A 21 -8.33 -14.64 -6.05
C LEU A 21 -8.72 -13.15 -6.02
N VAL A 22 -7.78 -12.28 -6.38
CA VAL A 22 -8.00 -10.82 -6.40
C VAL A 22 -9.05 -10.45 -7.45
N ILE A 23 -9.00 -11.09 -8.61
CA ILE A 23 -9.91 -10.80 -9.73
C ILE A 23 -11.28 -11.46 -9.51
N ASP A 24 -11.28 -12.73 -9.11
CA ASP A 24 -12.50 -13.53 -9.11
C ASP A 24 -13.35 -13.34 -7.85
N LYS A 25 -12.72 -13.02 -6.70
CA LYS A 25 -13.42 -12.91 -5.42
C LYS A 25 -13.35 -11.53 -4.80
N LEU A 26 -12.19 -10.86 -4.85
CA LEU A 26 -12.04 -9.57 -4.16
C LEU A 26 -12.53 -8.39 -5.00
N MET A 27 -12.25 -8.37 -6.30
CA MET A 27 -12.65 -7.27 -7.18
C MET A 27 -14.16 -6.96 -7.17
N PRO A 28 -15.08 -7.95 -7.13
CA PRO A 28 -16.52 -7.66 -7.06
C PRO A 28 -16.97 -7.06 -5.72
N THR A 29 -16.22 -7.29 -4.63
CA THR A 29 -16.63 -6.91 -3.27
C THR A 29 -15.90 -5.66 -2.77
N LEU A 30 -14.70 -5.40 -3.26
CA LEU A 30 -13.90 -4.24 -2.88
C LEU A 30 -14.41 -2.97 -3.55
N LYS A 31 -14.33 -1.85 -2.81
CA LYS A 31 -14.55 -0.52 -3.38
C LYS A 31 -13.43 -0.18 -4.36
N ASP A 32 -13.71 0.70 -5.33
CA ASP A 32 -12.72 1.10 -6.33
C ASP A 32 -11.38 1.57 -5.73
N SER A 33 -11.41 2.41 -4.68
CA SER A 33 -10.19 2.87 -4.01
C SER A 33 -9.42 1.73 -3.32
N GLU A 34 -10.12 0.75 -2.76
CA GLU A 34 -9.51 -0.41 -2.10
C GLU A 34 -8.82 -1.30 -3.14
N LEU A 35 -9.51 -1.61 -4.23
CA LEU A 35 -8.95 -2.41 -5.32
C LEU A 35 -7.71 -1.74 -5.94
N ARG A 36 -7.76 -0.42 -6.19
CA ARG A 36 -6.62 0.34 -6.72
C ARG A 36 -5.40 0.26 -5.80
N ILE A 37 -5.60 0.45 -4.49
CA ILE A 37 -4.50 0.34 -3.52
C ILE A 37 -3.96 -1.08 -3.48
N LEU A 38 -4.82 -2.11 -3.46
CA LEU A 38 -4.40 -3.50 -3.45
C LEU A 38 -3.55 -3.85 -4.69
N LEU A 39 -3.95 -3.40 -5.88
CA LEU A 39 -3.18 -3.59 -7.11
C LEU A 39 -1.81 -2.88 -7.07
N ILE A 40 -1.73 -1.68 -6.49
CA ILE A 40 -0.46 -0.96 -6.30
C ILE A 40 0.47 -1.72 -5.35
N LEU A 41 -0.08 -2.31 -4.29
CA LEU A 41 0.68 -3.12 -3.34
C LEU A 41 1.19 -4.40 -4.00
N LEU A 42 0.36 -5.12 -4.76
CA LEU A 42 0.78 -6.28 -5.55
C LEU A 42 1.88 -5.91 -6.54
N ARG A 43 1.75 -4.78 -7.25
CA ARG A 43 2.79 -4.27 -8.15
C ARG A 43 4.10 -3.97 -7.43
N SER A 44 4.03 -3.51 -6.18
CA SER A 44 5.19 -3.10 -5.37
C SER A 44 5.82 -4.25 -4.57
N THR A 45 5.15 -5.41 -4.52
CA THR A 45 5.60 -6.63 -3.80
C THR A 45 5.85 -7.77 -4.79
N VAL A 46 4.79 -8.43 -5.26
CA VAL A 46 4.83 -9.51 -6.27
C VAL A 46 5.56 -9.06 -7.53
N GLY A 47 5.27 -7.85 -8.02
CA GLY A 47 5.93 -7.29 -9.20
C GLY A 47 7.43 -7.02 -9.06
N TRP A 48 7.99 -7.18 -7.86
CA TRP A 48 9.43 -7.05 -7.56
C TRP A 48 10.00 -8.31 -6.88
N ASN A 49 9.27 -9.44 -6.87
CA ASN A 49 9.63 -10.67 -6.15
C ASN A 49 9.94 -10.43 -4.65
N ARG A 50 9.13 -9.60 -4.00
CA ARG A 50 9.22 -9.24 -2.58
C ARG A 50 7.99 -9.69 -1.80
N GLU A 51 7.41 -10.82 -2.18
CA GLU A 51 6.26 -11.39 -1.49
C GLU A 51 6.56 -11.63 0.00
N GLY A 52 5.63 -11.26 0.87
CA GLY A 52 5.78 -11.38 2.33
C GLY A 52 6.72 -10.34 2.98
N LEU A 53 7.46 -9.55 2.19
CA LEU A 53 8.32 -8.49 2.73
C LEU A 53 7.54 -7.18 2.88
N PRO A 54 7.79 -6.41 3.96
CA PRO A 54 7.17 -5.10 4.13
C PRO A 54 7.63 -4.14 3.04
N VAL A 55 6.69 -3.38 2.47
CA VAL A 55 6.97 -2.33 1.50
C VAL A 55 6.74 -0.96 2.13
N ARG A 56 7.65 -0.02 1.88
CA ARG A 56 7.47 1.38 2.28
C ARG A 56 6.82 2.15 1.14
N LEU A 57 5.58 2.57 1.35
CA LEU A 57 4.85 3.45 0.44
C LEU A 57 4.31 4.63 1.23
N THR A 58 4.62 5.84 0.77
CA THR A 58 4.09 7.05 1.38
C THR A 58 2.66 7.32 0.91
N TYR A 59 1.88 8.05 1.70
CA TYR A 59 0.55 8.52 1.30
C TYR A 59 0.57 9.27 -0.04
N ARG A 60 1.63 10.05 -0.31
CA ARG A 60 1.78 10.79 -1.57
C ARG A 60 1.96 9.84 -2.76
N MET A 61 2.76 8.78 -2.62
CA MET A 61 2.93 7.76 -3.66
C MET A 61 1.63 7.02 -3.93
N LEU A 62 0.88 6.68 -2.88
CA LEU A 62 -0.42 6.02 -3.01
C LEU A 62 -1.43 6.91 -3.72
N GLN A 63 -1.53 8.19 -3.37
CA GLN A 63 -2.40 9.15 -4.05
C GLN A 63 -2.04 9.28 -5.54
N ALA A 64 -0.76 9.51 -5.84
CA ALA A 64 -0.27 9.68 -7.21
C ALA A 64 -0.52 8.44 -8.09
N ARG A 65 -0.31 7.24 -7.56
CA ARG A 65 -0.48 5.99 -8.31
C ARG A 65 -1.93 5.53 -8.41
N SER A 66 -2.75 5.80 -7.39
CA SER A 66 -4.17 5.42 -7.39
C SER A 66 -5.07 6.44 -8.10
N GLY A 67 -4.60 7.69 -8.24
CA GLY A 67 -5.42 8.81 -8.72
C GLY A 67 -6.55 9.14 -7.74
N ARG A 68 -6.37 8.86 -6.44
CA ARG A 68 -7.37 9.09 -5.39
C ARG A 68 -6.89 10.12 -4.38
N ALA A 69 -7.84 10.88 -3.83
CA ALA A 69 -7.58 11.87 -2.80
C ALA A 69 -7.13 11.21 -1.47
N SER A 70 -6.40 11.96 -0.65
CA SER A 70 -5.83 11.48 0.62
C SER A 70 -6.85 10.78 1.53
N GLU A 71 -8.05 11.37 1.68
CA GLU A 71 -9.11 10.80 2.52
C GLU A 71 -9.59 9.43 1.99
N ALA A 72 -9.74 9.30 0.67
CA ALA A 72 -10.13 8.03 0.05
C ALA A 72 -9.02 6.98 0.21
N VAL A 73 -7.75 7.39 0.12
CA VAL A 73 -6.59 6.52 0.38
C VAL A 73 -6.58 6.06 1.84
N ALA A 74 -6.78 6.97 2.79
CA ALA A 74 -6.80 6.65 4.21
C ALA A 74 -7.92 5.66 4.55
N ARG A 75 -9.15 5.90 4.07
CA ARG A 75 -10.28 5.00 4.27
C ARG A 75 -10.04 3.62 3.65
N ALA A 76 -9.46 3.58 2.45
CA ALA A 76 -9.15 2.32 1.79
C ALA A 76 -8.08 1.52 2.53
N LEU A 77 -7.00 2.15 3.00
CA LEU A 77 -5.97 1.51 3.82
C LEU A 77 -6.56 0.91 5.11
N HIS A 78 -7.37 1.69 5.83
CA HIS A 78 -8.04 1.23 7.05
C HIS A 78 -9.00 0.07 6.79
N SER A 79 -9.81 0.16 5.72
CA SER A 79 -10.74 -0.89 5.33
C SER A 79 -10.02 -2.20 4.95
N LEU A 80 -8.96 -2.12 4.13
CA LEU A 80 -8.16 -3.28 3.75
C LEU A 80 -7.43 -3.91 4.94
N GLU A 81 -6.95 -3.09 5.89
CA GLU A 81 -6.35 -3.57 7.13
C GLU A 81 -7.39 -4.30 8.00
N ASN A 82 -8.58 -3.73 8.18
CA ASN A 82 -9.66 -4.36 8.95
C ASN A 82 -10.18 -5.66 8.32
N GLN A 83 -10.14 -5.77 7.00
CA GLN A 83 -10.47 -6.99 6.27
C GLN A 83 -9.34 -8.04 6.31
N GLY A 84 -8.17 -7.70 6.87
CA GLY A 84 -7.04 -8.61 7.01
C GLY A 84 -6.24 -8.83 5.72
N PHE A 85 -6.48 -8.04 4.68
CA PHE A 85 -5.74 -8.16 3.41
C PHE A 85 -4.36 -7.52 3.46
N ILE A 86 -4.15 -6.55 4.37
CA ILE A 86 -2.88 -5.87 4.57
C ILE A 86 -2.62 -5.65 6.06
N HIS A 87 -1.35 -5.42 6.41
CA HIS A 87 -0.95 -5.01 7.75
C HIS A 87 -0.09 -3.75 7.67
N ILE A 88 -0.41 -2.72 8.45
CA ILE A 88 0.33 -1.45 8.45
C ILE A 88 1.15 -1.34 9.73
N SER A 89 2.47 -1.49 9.61
CA SER A 89 3.38 -1.26 10.73
C SER A 89 3.49 0.24 11.01
N ARG A 90 2.85 0.69 12.10
CA ARG A 90 3.01 2.05 12.62
C ARG A 90 4.26 2.08 13.50
N PRO A 91 5.23 3.00 13.28
CA PRO A 91 6.33 3.14 14.23
C PRO A 91 5.77 3.46 15.61
N LYS A 92 6.32 2.84 16.66
CA LYS A 92 5.90 3.10 18.06
C LYS A 92 6.25 4.53 18.43
N THR A 93 5.29 5.43 18.25
CA THR A 93 5.43 6.87 18.52
C THR A 93 5.87 7.15 19.95
N GLU A 94 5.41 6.36 20.92
CA GLU A 94 5.81 6.48 22.33
C GLU A 94 7.31 6.22 22.56
N GLU A 95 7.89 5.25 21.84
CA GLU A 95 9.28 4.86 21.99
C GLU A 95 10.23 5.93 21.41
N PHE A 96 9.81 6.56 20.31
CA PHE A 96 10.50 7.71 19.72
C PHE A 96 10.39 8.97 20.59
N ILE A 97 9.20 9.28 21.11
CA ILE A 97 9.00 10.43 22.02
C ILE A 97 9.82 10.22 23.30
N ARG A 98 9.84 9.01 23.87
CA ARG A 98 10.62 8.70 25.07
C ARG A 98 12.11 8.85 24.83
N LYS A 99 12.64 8.30 23.72
CA LYS A 99 14.05 8.49 23.34
C LYS A 99 14.42 9.95 23.11
N ALA A 100 13.55 10.73 22.47
CA ALA A 100 13.80 12.16 22.25
C ALA A 100 13.89 12.92 23.59
N LYS A 101 12.97 12.66 24.52
CA LYS A 101 13.01 13.23 25.88
C LYS A 101 14.25 12.81 26.68
N GLU A 102 14.68 11.56 26.57
CA GLU A 102 15.90 11.05 27.24
C GLU A 102 17.19 11.68 26.67
N LEU A 103 17.20 12.06 25.39
CA LEU A 103 18.31 12.75 24.72
C LEU A 103 18.38 14.24 25.10
N ASP A 104 17.25 14.94 25.13
CA ASP A 104 17.19 16.34 25.58
C ASP A 104 17.63 16.45 27.05
N ALA A 105 17.14 15.57 27.93
CA ALA A 105 17.51 15.56 29.34
C ALA A 105 19.01 15.28 29.58
N LYS A 106 19.70 14.57 28.68
CA LYS A 106 21.16 14.35 28.77
C LYS A 106 21.99 15.52 28.24
N SER A 107 21.40 16.33 27.36
CA SER A 107 22.04 17.49 26.75
C SER A 107 22.12 18.66 27.74
N GLU A 108 21.10 18.81 28.60
CA GLU A 108 21.04 19.83 29.65
C GLU A 108 21.97 19.56 30.84
N VAL A 109 22.48 18.34 30.98
CA VAL A 109 23.37 17.91 32.10
C VAL A 109 24.87 18.08 31.73
N HIS A 110 25.18 18.52 30.51
CA HIS A 110 26.56 18.74 30.03
C HIS A 110 26.89 20.21 29.71
N ILE A 111 26.12 21.17 30.28
CA ILE A 111 26.46 22.59 30.32
C ILE A 111 26.91 22.96 31.74
#